data_AF-A0A7Z9JHZ6-F1
#
_entry.id   AF-A0A7Z9JHZ6-F1
#
_cell.length_a   1.000
_cell.length_b   1.000
_cell.length_c   1.000
_cell.angle_alpha   90.00
_cell.angle_beta   90.00
_cell.angle_gamma   90.00
#
_symmetry.space_group_name_H-M   'P 1'
#
loop_
_entity.id
_entity.type
_entity.pdbx_description
1 polymer ?
#
loop_
_entity_poly.entity_id
_entity_poly.type
_entity_poly.pdbx_seq_one_letter_code
_entity_poly.pdbx_strand_id
1 'polypeptide(L)' 'MLRQDPDVLMVGEVRDSDTAAIVSQAALTGHLVFSTLHTNDSISAVTRLVNLGIEPYLVAATVRGVLA' A
#
# COMPACT_ATOMS: atom_id res chain seq x y z
N MET A 1 -20.64 -0.91 -8.68
CA MET A 1 -20.33 -1.29 -7.28
C MET A 1 -20.74 -0.12 -6.40
N LEU A 2 -21.80 -0.28 -5.62
CA LEU A 2 -22.29 0.73 -4.66
C LEU A 2 -21.20 0.97 -3.61
N ARG A 3 -20.94 2.24 -3.24
CA ARG A 3 -20.01 2.67 -2.19
C ARG A 3 -20.14 1.77 -0.97
N GLN A 4 -19.18 0.85 -0.79
CA GLN A 4 -19.21 -0.19 0.25
C GLN A 4 -18.83 0.35 1.64
N ASP A 5 -18.40 1.61 1.73
CA ASP A 5 -17.89 2.26 2.95
C ASP A 5 -17.08 1.31 3.86
N PRO A 6 -16.05 0.64 3.31
CA PRO A 6 -15.35 -0.39 4.06
C PRO A 6 -14.42 0.23 5.11
N ASP A 7 -14.32 -0.37 6.30
CA ASP A 7 -13.27 0.01 7.25
C ASP A 7 -11.90 -0.58 6.88
N VAL A 8 -11.92 -1.74 6.21
CA VAL A 8 -10.73 -2.53 5.86
C VAL A 8 -10.78 -2.93 4.38
N LEU A 9 -9.65 -2.74 3.69
CA LEU A 9 -9.46 -3.11 2.29
C LEU A 9 -8.36 -4.18 2.19
N MET A 10 -8.59 -5.19 1.37
CA MET A 10 -7.58 -6.19 1.04
C MET A 10 -7.35 -6.20 -0.47
N VAL A 11 -6.12 -5.92 -0.87
CA VAL A 11 -5.66 -5.96 -2.27
C VAL A 11 -4.66 -7.10 -2.37
N GLY A 12 -4.89 -8.07 -3.26
CA GLY A 12 -4.07 -9.28 -3.34
C GLY A 12 -2.56 -8.99 -3.42
N GLU A 13 -2.15 -8.20 -4.41
CA GLU A 13 -0.77 -7.72 -4.57
C GLU A 13 -0.74 -6.32 -5.20
N VAL A 14 0.30 -5.53 -4.94
CA VAL A 14 0.54 -4.24 -5.59
C VAL A 14 1.66 -4.39 -6.64
N ARG A 15 1.28 -4.37 -7.91
CA ARG A 15 2.21 -4.66 -9.03
C ARG A 15 2.72 -3.44 -9.76
N ASP A 16 1.90 -2.40 -9.81
CA ASP A 16 2.09 -1.20 -10.64
C ASP A 16 1.79 0.08 -9.84
N SER A 17 2.16 1.22 -10.44
CA SER A 17 2.01 2.55 -9.84
C SER A 17 0.57 2.94 -9.58
N ASP A 18 -0.33 2.53 -10.46
CA ASP A 18 -1.75 2.89 -10.39
C ASP A 18 -2.40 2.21 -9.19
N THR A 19 -2.15 0.91 -9.01
CA THR A 19 -2.59 0.16 -7.84
C THR A 19 -1.95 0.69 -6.57
N ALA A 20 -0.65 1.00 -6.60
CA ALA A 20 0.08 1.57 -5.47
C ALA A 20 -0.51 2.92 -5.02
N ALA A 21 -0.89 3.78 -5.97
CA ALA A 21 -1.50 5.07 -5.70
C ALA A 21 -2.89 4.90 -5.06
N ILE A 22 -3.70 3.97 -5.58
CA ILE A 22 -5.03 3.69 -5.03
C ILE A 22 -4.96 3.21 -3.58
N VAL A 23 -4.09 2.23 -3.28
CA VAL A 23 -3.96 1.71 -1.90
C VAL A 23 -3.40 2.75 -0.93
N SER A 24 -2.45 3.58 -1.39
CA SER A 24 -1.88 4.65 -0.57
C SER A 24 -2.92 5.73 -0.25
N GLN A 25 -3.74 6.12 -1.23
CA GLN A 25 -4.84 7.06 -1.03
C GLN A 25 -5.93 6.49 -0.10
N ALA A 26 -6.28 5.21 -0.25
CA ALA A 26 -7.22 4.56 0.65
C ALA A 26 -6.71 4.58 2.11
N ALA A 27 -5.41 4.30 2.31
CA ALA A 27 -4.78 4.37 3.62
C ALA A 27 -4.79 5.79 4.23
N LEU A 28 -4.53 6.83 3.43
CA LEU A 28 -4.59 8.23 3.88
C LEU A 28 -6.01 8.70 4.25
N THR A 29 -7.01 8.10 3.64
CA THR A 29 -8.43 8.47 3.83
C THR A 29 -9.11 7.67 4.93
N GLY A 30 -8.35 6.96 5.76
CA GLY A 30 -8.85 6.32 6.99
C GLY A 30 -9.15 4.83 6.86
N HIS A 31 -8.85 4.21 5.72
CA HIS A 31 -9.06 2.77 5.53
C HIS A 31 -7.83 2.00 6.00
N LEU A 32 -8.02 0.88 6.72
CA LEU A 32 -6.93 -0.06 6.96
C LEU A 32 -6.71 -0.93 5.71
N VAL A 33 -5.53 -0.86 5.11
CA VAL A 33 -5.23 -1.60 3.88
C VAL A 33 -4.25 -2.73 4.13
N PHE A 34 -4.58 -3.93 3.66
CA PHE A 34 -3.68 -5.07 3.58
C PHE A 34 -3.32 -5.37 2.12
N SER A 35 -2.06 -5.63 1.86
CA SER A 35 -1.60 -6.14 0.56
C SER A 35 -0.29 -6.91 0.67
N THR A 36 0.16 -7.46 -0.44
CA THR A 36 1.42 -8.18 -0.55
C THR A 36 2.33 -7.53 -1.60
N LEU A 37 3.63 -7.73 -1.43
CA LEU A 37 4.68 -7.34 -2.35
C LEU A 37 5.67 -8.49 -2.48
N HIS A 38 6.15 -8.73 -3.69
CA HIS A 38 7.20 -9.70 -3.94
C HIS A 38 8.57 -9.07 -3.68
N THR A 39 9.05 -9.16 -2.44
CA THR A 39 10.37 -8.69 -2.01
C THR A 39 11.06 -9.73 -1.13
N ASN A 40 12.39 -9.65 -1.05
CA ASN A 40 13.18 -10.65 -0.32
C ASN A 40 13.16 -10.45 1.21
N ASP A 41 12.82 -9.25 1.67
CA ASP A 41 12.79 -8.88 3.09
C ASP A 41 11.86 -7.69 3.32
N SER A 42 11.58 -7.39 4.60
CA SER A 42 10.67 -6.31 5.00
C SER A 42 11.14 -4.91 4.58
N ILE A 43 12.44 -4.65 4.56
CA ILE A 43 13.00 -3.32 4.24
C ILE A 43 12.86 -3.07 2.74
N SER A 44 13.14 -4.09 1.93
CA SER A 44 13.00 -4.08 0.48
C SER A 44 11.56 -3.74 0.02
N ALA A 45 10.53 -4.06 0.82
CA ALA A 45 9.15 -3.65 0.53
C ALA A 45 8.95 -2.12 0.54
N VAL A 46 9.61 -1.41 1.46
CA VAL A 46 9.58 0.06 1.52
C VAL A 46 10.22 0.64 0.26
N THR A 47 11.39 0.14 -0.13
CA THR A 47 12.06 0.54 -1.37
C THR A 47 11.20 0.22 -2.60
N ARG A 48 10.50 -0.92 -2.61
CA ARG A 48 9.62 -1.32 -3.70
C ARG A 48 8.46 -0.34 -3.90
N LEU A 49 7.84 0.15 -2.82
CA LEU A 49 6.78 1.16 -2.91
C LEU A 49 7.28 2.47 -3.54
N VAL A 50 8.49 2.91 -3.18
CA VAL A 50 9.12 4.08 -3.82
C VAL A 50 9.40 3.84 -5.30
N ASN A 51 9.89 2.66 -5.66
CA ASN A 51 10.11 2.27 -7.05
C ASN A 51 8.81 2.20 -7.88
N LEU A 52 7.67 1.98 -7.23
CA LEU A 52 6.34 2.03 -7.84
C LEU A 52 5.78 3.47 -7.96
N GLY A 53 6.57 4.48 -7.58
CA GLY A 53 6.20 5.89 -7.73
C GLY A 53 5.48 6.48 -6.53
N ILE A 54 5.47 5.80 -5.37
CA ILE A 54 4.95 6.39 -4.14
C ILE A 54 6.02 7.28 -3.52
N GLU A 55 5.66 8.55 -3.29
CA GLU A 55 6.56 9.51 -2.67
C GLU A 55 7.05 9.01 -1.29
N PRO A 56 8.34 9.15 -0.95
CA PRO A 56 8.88 8.64 0.30
C PRO A 56 8.13 9.11 1.56
N TYR A 57 7.65 10.35 1.56
CA TYR A 57 6.87 10.89 2.67
C TYR A 57 5.50 10.21 2.81
N LEU A 58 4.89 9.76 1.70
CA LEU A 58 3.63 9.01 1.73
C LEU A 58 3.85 7.60 2.24
N VAL A 59 4.94 6.95 1.84
CA VAL A 59 5.31 5.63 2.39
C VAL A 59 5.48 5.73 3.90
N ALA A 60 6.21 6.74 4.38
CA ALA A 60 6.39 6.98 5.82
C ALA A 60 5.07 7.30 6.56
N ALA A 61 4.13 7.99 5.91
CA ALA A 61 2.85 8.35 6.51
C ALA A 61 1.83 7.19 6.56
N THR A 62 1.90 6.25 5.61
CA THR A 62 0.84 5.24 5.40
C THR A 62 1.22 3.83 5.81
N VAL A 63 2.50 3.46 5.75
CA VAL A 63 2.95 2.10 6.08
C VAL A 63 3.04 1.93 7.60
N ARG A 64 2.22 1.01 8.13
CA ARG A 64 2.25 0.65 9.56
C ARG A 64 3.24 -0.45 9.90
N GLY A 65 3.52 -1.35 8.95
CA GLY A 65 4.44 -2.47 9.16
C GLY A 65 4.56 -3.35 7.91
N VAL A 66 5.64 -4.12 7.85
CA VAL A 66 5.90 -5.11 6.80
C VAL A 66 6.33 -6.41 7.46
N LEU A 67 5.63 -7.50 7.13
CA LEU A 67 5.96 -8.85 7.57
C LEU A 67 6.62 -9.59 6.40
N ALA A 68 7.80 -10.17 6.64
CA ALA A 68 8.56 -10.98 5.71
C ALA A 68 8.69 -12.43 6.21
#